data_AF-A0A0N8S362-F1
#
_entry.id   AF-A0A0N8S362-F1
#
_cell.length_a   1.000
_cell.length_b   1.000
_cell.length_c   1.000
_cell.angle_alpha   90.00
_cell.angle_beta   90.00
_cell.angle_gamma   90.00
#
_symmetry.space_group_name_H-M   'P 1'
#
loop_
_entity.id
_entity.type
_entity.pdbx_description
1 polymer ?
#
loop_
_entity_poly.entity_id
_entity_poly.type
_entity_poly.pdbx_seq_one_letter_code
_entity_poly.pdbx_strand_id
1 'polypeptide(L)'
;MLQHALGMWLLNHGQAEFAVLSLAKATELAPDNTDYRYDLAVALHSLHELEAAQRQLTQIVQSQPANRKARVLLIQYWKENGQLQNVQILLAELEQQNPDDPVLQQGL
;
A
#
# COMPACT_ATOMS: atom_id res chain seq x y z
N MET A 1 7.08 -1.42 -16.66
CA MET A 1 6.10 -2.22 -17.43
C MET A 1 6.47 -3.70 -17.51
N LEU A 2 7.60 -4.13 -18.09
CA LEU A 2 7.91 -5.57 -18.20
C LEU A 2 8.01 -6.29 -16.84
N GLN A 3 8.77 -5.71 -15.89
CA GLN A 3 8.94 -6.28 -14.55
C GLN A 3 7.64 -6.27 -13.73
N HIS A 4 6.82 -5.23 -13.91
CA HIS A 4 5.50 -5.13 -13.28
C HIS A 4 4.53 -6.18 -13.81
N ALA A 5 4.43 -6.33 -15.14
CA ALA A 5 3.58 -7.34 -15.77
C ALA A 5 4.00 -8.77 -15.39
N LEU A 6 5.31 -9.02 -15.30
CA LEU A 6 5.83 -10.29 -14.79
C LEU A 6 5.42 -10.52 -13.32
N GLY A 7 5.58 -9.50 -12.47
CA GLY A 7 5.15 -9.56 -11.07
C GLY A 7 3.66 -9.88 -10.92
N MET A 8 2.80 -9.20 -11.68
CA MET A 8 1.35 -9.46 -11.69
C MET A 8 1.01 -10.86 -12.20
N TRP A 9 1.70 -11.33 -13.24
CA TRP A 9 1.54 -12.70 -13.73
C TRP A 9 1.91 -13.72 -12.64
N LEU A 10 3.03 -13.51 -11.93
CA LEU A 10 3.48 -14.39 -10.85
C LEU A 10 2.48 -14.42 -9.68
N LEU A 11 1.90 -13.28 -9.28
CA LEU A 11 0.82 -13.24 -8.27
C LEU A 11 -0.37 -14.09 -8.66
N ASN A 12 -0.84 -13.96 -9.90
CA ASN A 12 -1.97 -14.73 -10.41
C ASN A 12 -1.70 -16.25 -10.44
N HIS A 13 -0.44 -16.65 -10.44
CA HIS A 13 -0.01 -18.06 -10.43
C HIS A 13 0.44 -18.54 -9.04
N GLY A 14 0.18 -17.77 -7.98
CA GLY A 14 0.53 -18.14 -6.59
C GLY A 14 2.03 -18.05 -6.28
N GLN A 15 2.83 -17.47 -7.17
CA GLN A 15 4.28 -17.32 -7.03
C GLN A 15 4.63 -15.96 -6.40
N ALA A 16 4.05 -15.67 -5.24
CA ALA A 16 4.14 -14.36 -4.62
C ALA A 16 5.60 -13.97 -4.24
N GLU A 17 6.46 -14.93 -3.88
CA GLU A 17 7.89 -14.68 -3.59
C GLU A 17 8.62 -14.10 -4.81
N PHE A 18 8.42 -14.71 -5.98
CA PHE A 18 9.00 -14.22 -7.24
C PHE A 18 8.34 -12.92 -7.72
N ALA A 19 7.05 -12.76 -7.44
CA ALA A 19 6.33 -11.54 -7.76
C ALA A 19 6.93 -10.33 -7.02
N VAL A 20 7.24 -10.48 -5.73
CA VAL A 20 7.89 -9.43 -4.93
C VAL A 20 9.22 -9.01 -5.53
N LEU A 21 10.05 -9.95 -6.01
CA LEU A 21 11.32 -9.60 -6.66
C LEU A 21 11.10 -8.78 -7.94
N SER A 22 10.14 -9.20 -8.77
CA SER A 22 9.82 -8.52 -10.03
C SER A 22 9.20 -7.14 -9.79
N LEU A 23 8.31 -7.02 -8.81
CA LEU A 23 7.69 -5.76 -8.42
C LEU A 23 8.68 -4.81 -7.74
N ALA A 24 9.58 -5.32 -6.89
CA ALA A 24 10.67 -4.53 -6.31
C ALA A 24 11.54 -3.93 -7.42
N LYS A 25 11.91 -4.72 -8.43
CA LYS A 25 12.64 -4.20 -9.58
C LYS A 25 11.84 -3.15 -10.36
N ALA A 26 10.52 -3.34 -10.50
CA ALA A 26 9.66 -2.33 -11.12
C ALA A 26 9.67 -1.01 -10.34
N THR A 27 9.64 -1.06 -9.00
CA THR A 27 9.72 0.14 -8.15
C THR A 27 11.10 0.81 -8.18
N GLU A 28 12.19 0.06 -8.35
CA GLU A 28 13.53 0.64 -8.54
C GLU A 28 13.67 1.35 -9.88
N LEU A 29 13.09 0.77 -10.95
CA LEU A 29 13.17 1.33 -12.30
C LEU A 29 12.27 2.56 -12.50
N ALA A 30 11.18 2.65 -11.72
CA ALA A 30 10.23 3.75 -11.77
C ALA A 30 9.80 4.14 -10.34
N PRO A 31 10.68 4.82 -9.57
CA PRO A 31 10.42 5.14 -8.17
C PRO A 31 9.23 6.06 -7.95
N ASP A 32 8.91 6.90 -8.95
CA ASP A 32 7.78 7.83 -8.96
C ASP A 32 6.45 7.16 -9.29
N ASN A 33 6.47 5.91 -9.79
CA ASN A 33 5.26 5.17 -10.10
C ASN A 33 4.72 4.48 -8.84
N THR A 34 3.77 5.14 -8.19
CA THR A 34 3.12 4.64 -6.98
C THR A 34 2.24 3.42 -7.20
N ASP A 35 1.79 3.13 -8.43
CA ASP A 35 1.02 1.92 -8.70
C ASP A 35 1.90 0.68 -8.55
N TYR A 36 3.14 0.72 -9.01
CA TYR A 36 4.09 -0.38 -8.80
C TYR A 36 4.42 -0.59 -7.32
N ARG A 37 4.53 0.50 -6.57
CA ARG A 37 4.75 0.45 -5.12
C ARG A 37 3.53 -0.11 -4.38
N TYR A 38 2.33 0.23 -4.85
CA TYR A 38 1.07 -0.30 -4.34
C TYR A 38 0.98 -1.82 -4.58
N ASP A 39 1.25 -2.27 -5.80
CA ASP A 39 1.19 -3.69 -6.14
C ASP A 39 2.28 -4.50 -5.39
N LEU A 40 3.46 -3.92 -5.17
CA LEU A 40 4.48 -4.50 -4.29
C LEU A 40 3.97 -4.66 -2.86
N ALA A 41 3.25 -3.67 -2.32
CA ALA A 41 2.67 -3.77 -0.98
C ALA A 41 1.66 -4.92 -0.87
N VAL A 42 0.80 -5.07 -1.89
CA VAL A 42 -0.18 -6.17 -1.96
C VAL A 42 0.51 -7.52 -2.04
N ALA A 43 1.56 -7.64 -2.86
CA ALA A 43 2.37 -8.84 -2.96
C ALA A 43 3.02 -9.22 -1.62
N LEU A 44 3.65 -8.25 -0.95
CA LEU A 44 4.27 -8.44 0.37
C LEU A 44 3.24 -8.87 1.43
N HIS A 45 2.05 -8.27 1.42
CA HIS A 45 0.98 -8.67 2.33
C HIS A 45 0.54 -10.12 2.12
N SER A 46 0.44 -10.57 0.86
CA SER A 46 0.10 -11.97 0.54
C SER A 46 1.14 -12.98 1.05
N LEU A 47 2.39 -12.53 1.28
CA LEU A 47 3.46 -13.31 1.88
C LEU A 47 3.53 -13.18 3.41
N HIS A 48 2.56 -12.51 4.04
CA HIS A 48 2.58 -12.18 5.47
C HIS A 48 3.75 -11.26 5.89
N GLU A 49 4.40 -10.58 4.94
CA GLU A 49 5.44 -9.58 5.17
C GLU A 49 4.80 -8.21 5.51
N LEU A 50 4.02 -8.19 6.60
CA LEU A 50 3.12 -7.08 6.96
C LEU A 50 3.87 -5.75 7.13
N GLU A 51 5.00 -5.76 7.82
CA GLU A 51 5.79 -4.55 8.06
C GLU A 51 6.36 -3.97 6.76
N ALA A 52 6.77 -4.83 5.83
CA ALA A 52 7.30 -4.40 4.54
C ALA A 52 6.18 -3.83 3.66
N ALA A 53 5.02 -4.49 3.64
CA ALA A 53 3.83 -4.02 2.92
C ALA A 53 3.38 -2.63 3.40
N GLN A 54 3.28 -2.45 4.73
CA GLN A 54 2.91 -1.18 5.34
C GLN A 54 3.91 -0.07 5.00
N ARG A 55 5.22 -0.36 5.05
CA ARG A 55 6.26 0.60 4.66
C ARG A 55 6.09 1.10 3.23
N GLN A 56 5.76 0.22 2.28
CA GLN A 56 5.50 0.63 0.90
C GLN A 56 4.30 1.57 0.79
N LEU A 57 3.19 1.27 1.45
CA LEU A 57 2.00 2.12 1.43
C LEU A 57 2.21 3.45 2.14
N THR A 58 2.92 3.48 3.27
CA THR A 58 3.27 4.72 3.98
C THR A 58 4.05 5.67 3.06
N GLN A 59 5.00 5.16 2.26
CA GLN A 59 5.71 5.99 1.29
C GLN A 59 4.80 6.58 0.21
N ILE A 60 3.79 5.83 -0.24
CA ILE A 60 2.78 6.35 -1.19
C ILE A 60 1.98 7.46 -0.53
N VAL A 61 1.48 7.25 0.69
CA VAL A 61 0.67 8.25 1.41
C VAL A 61 1.47 9.51 1.72
N GLN A 62 2.77 9.38 2.05
CA GLN A 62 3.64 10.53 2.30
C GLN A 62 3.94 11.34 1.02
N SER A 63 4.18 10.67 -0.11
CA SER A 63 4.50 11.34 -1.38
C SER A 63 3.26 11.84 -2.12
N GLN A 64 2.14 11.14 -1.99
CA GLN A 64 0.85 11.46 -2.59
C GLN A 64 -0.25 11.38 -1.53
N PRO A 65 -0.37 12.41 -0.66
CA PRO A 65 -1.41 12.44 0.37
C PRO A 65 -2.80 12.21 -0.20
N ALA A 66 -3.10 12.71 -1.42
CA ALA A 66 -4.38 12.54 -2.10
C ALA A 66 -4.67 11.11 -2.62
N ASN A 67 -3.71 10.18 -2.56
CA ASN A 67 -3.90 8.79 -3.02
C ASN A 67 -4.76 8.00 -2.04
N ARG A 68 -6.08 8.16 -2.16
CA ARG A 68 -7.09 7.52 -1.31
C ARG A 68 -6.96 5.99 -1.31
N LYS A 69 -6.65 5.39 -2.46
CA LYS A 69 -6.53 3.93 -2.61
C LYS A 69 -5.43 3.38 -1.71
N ALA A 70 -4.24 3.98 -1.73
CA ALA A 70 -3.15 3.57 -0.86
C ALA A 70 -3.44 3.83 0.63
N ARG A 71 -4.10 4.97 0.93
CA ARG A 71 -4.46 5.31 2.31
C ARG A 71 -5.44 4.31 2.93
N VAL A 72 -6.51 3.96 2.20
CA VAL A 72 -7.49 2.97 2.66
C VAL A 72 -6.85 1.60 2.86
N LEU A 73 -5.99 1.17 1.93
CA LEU A 73 -5.29 -0.11 2.06
C LEU A 73 -4.35 -0.12 3.27
N LEU A 74 -3.65 0.98 3.55
CA LEU A 74 -2.79 1.10 4.72
C LEU A 74 -3.58 0.99 6.03
N ILE A 75 -4.73 1.67 6.10
CA ILE A 75 -5.66 1.57 7.23
C ILE A 75 -6.11 0.11 7.42
N GLN A 76 -6.48 -0.57 6.33
CA GLN A 76 -6.88 -1.97 6.38
C GLN A 76 -5.76 -2.86 6.95
N TYR A 77 -4.53 -2.72 6.45
CA TYR A 77 -3.39 -3.53 6.92
C TYR A 77 -3.06 -3.27 8.39
N TRP A 78 -3.16 -2.02 8.85
CA TRP A 78 -2.99 -1.72 10.27
C TRP A 78 -4.10 -2.32 11.13
N LYS A 79 -5.36 -2.31 10.66
CA LYS A 79 -6.47 -2.94 11.39
C LYS A 79 -6.31 -4.45 11.50
N GLU A 80 -5.97 -5.10 10.39
CA GLU A 80 -5.74 -6.55 10.36
C GLU A 80 -4.62 -6.97 11.32
N ASN A 81 -3.61 -6.12 11.51
CA ASN A 81 -2.49 -6.36 12.42
C ASN A 81 -2.67 -5.74 13.83
N GLY A 82 -3.87 -5.27 14.18
CA GLY A 82 -4.18 -4.69 15.50
C GLY A 82 -3.52 -3.34 15.82
N GLN A 83 -2.93 -2.68 14.83
CA GLN A 83 -2.24 -1.38 14.95
C GLN A 83 -3.24 -0.20 14.88
N LEU A 84 -4.30 -0.26 15.69
CA LEU A 84 -5.38 0.73 15.70
C LEU A 84 -4.91 2.15 16.05
N GLN A 85 -3.81 2.27 16.80
CA GLN A 85 -3.22 3.57 17.15
C GLN A 85 -2.73 4.31 15.90
N ASN A 86 -2.08 3.60 14.97
CA ASN A 86 -1.59 4.18 13.70
C ASN A 86 -2.75 4.65 12.84
N VAL A 87 -3.85 3.89 12.82
CA VAL A 87 -5.08 4.27 12.13
C VAL A 87 -5.65 5.56 12.70
N GLN A 88 -5.77 5.69 14.02
CA GLN A 88 -6.29 6.90 14.66
C GLN A 88 -5.43 8.13 14.34
N ILE A 89 -4.10 7.99 14.37
CA ILE A 89 -3.18 9.08 14.03
C ILE A 89 -3.39 9.51 12.58
N LEU A 90 -3.40 8.57 11.63
CA LEU A 90 -3.59 8.88 10.22
C LEU A 90 -4.96 9.50 9.92
N LEU A 91 -6.02 9.05 10.59
CA LEU A 91 -7.36 9.64 10.45
C LEU A 91 -7.42 11.06 11.03
N ALA A 92 -6.77 11.30 12.17
CA ALA A 92 -6.70 12.65 12.76
C ALA A 92 -5.92 13.62 11.86
N GLU A 93 -4.80 13.17 11.28
CA GLU A 93 -4.04 13.95 10.29
C GLU A 93 -4.89 14.24 9.04
N LEU A 94 -5.66 13.26 8.59
CA LEU A 94 -6.56 13.42 7.46
C LEU A 94 -7.69 14.41 7.75
N GLU A 95 -8.31 14.34 8.92
CA GLU A 95 -9.38 15.26 9.34
C GLU A 95 -8.89 16.72 9.38
N GLN A 96 -7.67 16.96 9.86
CA GLN A 96 -7.09 18.29 9.84
C GLN A 96 -6.81 18.82 8.44
N GLN A 97 -6.43 17.95 7.50
CA GLN A 97 -6.09 18.33 6.13
C GLN A 97 -7.32 18.42 5.22
N ASN A 98 -8.27 17.52 5.39
CA ASN A 98 -9.47 17.36 4.58
C ASN A 98 -10.62 16.75 5.41
N PRO A 99 -11.37 17.58 6.15
CA PRO A 99 -12.46 17.12 7.02
C PRO A 99 -13.64 16.51 6.24
N ASP A 100 -13.78 16.81 4.95
CA ASP A 100 -14.82 16.26 4.08
C ASP A 100 -14.42 14.92 3.42
N ASP A 101 -13.27 14.33 3.76
CA ASP A 101 -12.84 13.07 3.16
C ASP A 101 -13.83 11.94 3.48
N PRO A 102 -14.36 11.21 2.46
CA PRO A 102 -15.33 10.14 2.66
C PRO A 102 -14.84 9.02 3.59
N VAL A 103 -13.52 8.82 3.73
CA VAL A 103 -12.95 7.83 4.67
C VAL A 103 -13.32 8.16 6.12
N LEU A 104 -13.43 9.44 6.49
CA LEU A 104 -13.82 9.88 7.83
C LEU A 104 -15.31 9.60 8.11
N GLN A 105 -16.14 9.76 7.09
CA GLN A 105 -17.60 9.56 7.16
C GLN A 105 -17.99 8.07 7.19
N GLN A 106 -17.18 7.20 6.57
CA GLN A 106 -17.50 5.78 6.44
C GLN A 106 -17.31 4.98 7.74
N GLY A 107 -16.74 5.59 8.79
CA GLY A 107 -16.61 4.94 10.11
C GLY A 107 -16.05 3.53 10.01
N LEU A 108 -14.96 3.36 9.24
CA LEU A 108 -14.31 2.06 9.00
C LEU A 108 -14.16 1.28 10.31
#